data_AF-A0A2A4NAX8-F1
#
_entry.id   AF-A0A2A4NAX8-F1
#
_cell.length_a   1.000
_cell.length_b   1.000
_cell.length_c   1.000
_cell.angle_alpha   90.00
_cell.angle_beta   90.00
_cell.angle_gamma   90.00
#
_symmetry.space_group_name_H-M   'P 1'
#
loop_
_entity.id
_entity.type
_entity.pdbx_description
1 polymer ?
#
loop_
_entity_poly.entity_id
_entity_poly.type
_entity_poly.pdbx_seq_one_letter_code
_entity_poly.pdbx_strand_id
1 'polypeptide(L)' 'MAFILNIETATKNCSVSISKNGETIVLKELNSGEYSHAEKLHEFIKQV' A
#
# COMPACT_ATOMS: atom_id res chain seq x y z
N MET A 1 -12.86 13.95 -10.76
CA MET A 1 -12.87 12.70 -9.97
C MET A 1 -11.44 12.25 -9.80
N ALA A 2 -11.00 11.94 -8.59
CA ALA A 2 -9.63 11.54 -8.29
C ALA A 2 -9.59 10.14 -7.68
N PHE A 3 -8.56 9.39 -8.03
CA PHE A 3 -8.13 8.22 -7.28
C PHE A 3 -7.06 8.69 -6.30
N ILE A 4 -7.09 8.17 -5.08
CA ILE A 4 -6.10 8.46 -4.05
C ILE A 4 -5.28 7.20 -3.85
N LEU A 5 -3.96 7.31 -4.01
CA LEU A 5 -3.01 6.27 -3.66
C LEU A 5 -2.55 6.50 -2.22
N ASN A 6 -2.83 5.52 -1.35
CA ASN A 6 -2.44 5.53 0.05
C ASN A 6 -1.23 4.60 0.24
N ILE A 7 -0.23 5.04 0.99
CA ILE A 7 0.98 4.27 1.29
C ILE A 7 1.26 4.39 2.78
N GLU A 8 1.37 3.26 3.47
CA GLU A 8 1.69 3.17 4.90
C GLU A 8 2.88 2.23 5.10
N THR A 9 3.98 2.78 5.60
CA THR A 9 5.25 2.07 5.84
C THR A 9 5.92 2.50 7.15
N ALA A 10 5.22 3.23 8.03
CA ALA A 10 5.76 3.70 9.30
C ALA A 10 5.82 2.59 10.36
N THR A 11 5.12 1.47 10.13
CA THR A 11 5.10 0.31 11.02
C THR A 11 5.69 -0.94 10.35
N LYS A 12 5.71 -2.08 11.05
CA LYS A 12 6.09 -3.38 10.47
C LYS A 12 5.08 -3.88 9.42
N ASN A 13 3.90 -3.27 9.35
CA ASN A 13 2.93 -3.55 8.30
C ASN A 13 3.13 -2.55 7.16
N CYS A 14 3.56 -3.04 6.00
CA CYS A 14 3.58 -2.26 4.79
C CYS A 14 2.27 -2.43 4.04
N SER A 15 1.61 -1.33 3.69
CA SER A 15 0.40 -1.38 2.87
C SER A 15 0.34 -0.29 1.80
N VAL A 16 -0.30 -0.63 0.69
CA VAL A 16 -0.63 0.28 -0.41
C VAL A 16 -2.10 0.04 -0.76
N SER A 17 -2.87 1.11 -0.94
CA SER A 17 -4.27 1.00 -1.38
C SER A 17 -4.65 2.11 -2.35
N ILE A 18 -5.68 1.84 -3.16
CA ILE A 18 -6.32 2.86 -3.98
C ILE A 18 -7.73 3.08 -3.44
N SER A 19 -8.07 4.35 -3.22
CA SER A 19 -9.41 4.76 -2.84
C SER A 19 -10.02 5.73 -3.85
N LYS A 20 -11.35 5.74 -3.92
CA LYS A 20 -12.15 6.63 -4.75
C LYS A 20 -13.42 6.98 -3.99
N ASN A 21 -13.77 8.26 -3.95
CA ASN A 21 -14.99 8.74 -3.28
C ASN A 21 -15.10 8.31 -1.80
N GLY A 22 -13.98 8.22 -1.09
CA GLY A 22 -13.94 7.82 0.33
C GLY A 22 -14.01 6.31 0.57
N GLU A 23 -14.10 5.49 -0.49
CA GLU A 23 -14.11 4.03 -0.39
C GLU A 23 -12.79 3.43 -0.91
N THR A 24 -12.29 2.41 -0.23
CA THR A 24 -11.12 1.64 -0.66
C THR A 24 -11.53 0.63 -1.74
N ILE A 25 -10.89 0.70 -2.90
CA ILE A 25 -11.16 -0.19 -4.03
C ILE A 25 -10.26 -1.43 -3.96
N VAL A 26 -9.01 -1.26 -3.56
CA VAL A 26 -8.02 -2.32 -3.47
C VAL A 26 -7.02 -2.01 -2.37
N LEU A 27 -6.56 -3.04 -1.67
CA LEU A 27 -5.58 -2.97 -0.60
C LEU A 27 -4.59 -4.13 -0.79
N LYS A 28 -3.30 -3.80 -0.76
CA LYS A 28 -2.21 -4.76 -0.66
C LYS A 28 -1.43 -4.48 0.61
N GLU A 29 -1.34 -5.46 1.50
CA GLU A 29 -0.54 -5.36 2.72
C GLU A 29 0.39 -6.55 2.88
N LEU A 30 1.50 -6.33 3.59
CA LEU A 30 2.46 -7.35 3.97
C LEU A 30 3.00 -7.05 5.37
N ASN A 31 2.73 -8.01 6.25
CA ASN A 31 3.23 -8.04 7.62
C ASN A 31 4.32 -9.12 7.72
N SER A 32 5.47 -8.89 7.09
CA SER A 32 6.65 -9.71 7.31
C SER A 32 7.46 -9.07 8.42
N GLY A 33 7.84 -9.83 9.45
CA GLY A 33 8.63 -9.33 10.58
C GLY A 33 10.03 -8.81 10.22
N GLU A 34 10.44 -8.95 8.95
CA GLU A 34 11.68 -8.41 8.40
C GLU A 34 11.39 -7.16 7.56
N TYR A 35 12.09 -6.06 7.88
CA TYR A 35 11.97 -4.74 7.25
C TYR A 35 12.48 -4.73 5.80
N SER A 36 11.70 -5.24 4.83
CA SER A 36 12.01 -5.16 3.39
C SER A 36 11.35 -3.96 2.68
N HIS A 37 10.99 -2.91 3.44
CA HIS A 37 9.94 -1.96 3.08
C HIS A 37 10.26 -1.05 1.88
N ALA A 38 11.51 -0.61 1.71
CA ALA A 38 11.88 0.28 0.60
C ALA A 38 12.04 -0.45 -0.74
N GLU A 39 12.52 -1.71 -0.71
CA GLU A 39 12.80 -2.46 -1.93
C GLU A 39 11.54 -2.98 -2.63
N LYS A 40 10.44 -3.23 -1.91
CA LYS A 40 9.22 -3.84 -2.50
C LYS A 40 8.05 -2.88 -2.71
N LEU A 41 8.18 -1.62 -2.30
CA LEU A 41 7.09 -0.64 -2.40
C LEU A 41 6.59 -0.47 -3.85
N HIS A 42 7.51 -0.41 -4.81
CA HIS A 42 7.16 -0.25 -6.22
C HIS A 42 6.45 -1.48 -6.80
N GLU A 43 6.75 -2.69 -6.31
CA GLU A 43 5.99 -3.89 -6.67
C GLU A 43 4.58 -3.86 -6.11
N PHE A 44 4.40 -3.30 -4.91
CA PHE A 44 3.07 -3.18 -4.28
C PHE A 44 2.22 -2.16 -5.03
N ILE A 45 2.81 -1.04 -5.42
CA ILE A 45 2.15 -0.03 -6.26
C ILE A 45 1.73 -0.64 -7.62
N LYS A 46 2.52 -1.54 -8.20
CA LYS A 46 2.14 -2.23 -9.45
C LYS A 46 1.00 -3.25 -9.28
N GLN A 47 0.75 -3.71 -8.05
CA GLN A 47 -0.26 -4.74 -7.75
C GLN A 47 -1.62 -4.16 -7.34
N VAL A 48 -1.71 -2.84 -7.19
CA VAL A 48 -2.97 -2.11 -6.89
C VAL A 48 -3.48 -1.36 -8.10
#